data_AF-F4Q0T7-F1
#
_entry.id   AF-F4Q0T7-F1
#
_cell.length_a   1.000
_cell.length_b   1.000
_cell.length_c   1.000
_cell.angle_alpha   90.00
_cell.angle_beta   90.00
_cell.angle_gamma   90.00
#
_symmetry.space_group_name_H-M   'P 1'
#
loop_
_entity.id
_entity.type
_entity.pdbx_description
1 polymer ?
#
loop_
_entity_poly.entity_id
_entity_poly.type
_entity_poly.pdbx_seq_one_letter_code
_entity_poly.pdbx_strand_id
1 'polypeptide(L)'
;MNIKDYKPSLVNIKIPSNWKIQESVYDQFIVCNPLLSQTQIIFDSRKNKISLPVATTIDITPLLPINYIGDPFQELLDLNHEDLHIETDINETTQEYFISIKDGSQMVGQQNSGFAFQLGIWNDEQKFGRVFGSSTQFILVQIIQPHHHHHQFRLQPSTSFTSNSRYENQLKNVKMIQATRVIPEFIIGVRSYGPGENNNLDYQHLKMCRWISAGAQSAILFDGKGGNLSLYCKTNLPTEIQGDLNPQPHTIQQLVHFQQGKVNNEINQLNQDIDQMNNPLFQSVFPDLQNIQFSKQNLLMKLKMQQVYYDNLLPVGHIIYRGVQHDFPNVSFKSMPLNLDDPNQQQHGPNIYIHCIGVINGFRVDLSKIPMD
;
A
#
# COMPACT_ATOMS: atom_id res chain seq x y z
N MET A 1 -8.63 -15.45 -19.94
CA MET A 1 -8.54 -14.54 -21.11
C MET A 1 -7.20 -14.78 -21.80
N ASN A 2 -7.17 -15.04 -23.10
CA ASN A 2 -5.92 -15.28 -23.82
C ASN A 2 -5.17 -13.95 -23.96
N ILE A 3 -3.93 -13.85 -23.48
CA ILE A 3 -3.15 -12.59 -23.42
C ILE A 3 -2.95 -11.96 -24.82
N LYS A 4 -3.06 -12.76 -25.88
CA LYS A 4 -2.82 -12.35 -27.27
C LYS A 4 -3.83 -11.36 -27.86
N ASP A 5 -5.01 -11.18 -27.26
CA ASP A 5 -6.06 -10.30 -27.78
C ASP A 5 -6.30 -9.04 -26.93
N TYR A 6 -5.47 -8.80 -25.90
CA TYR A 6 -5.64 -7.64 -25.02
C TYR A 6 -5.21 -6.34 -25.73
N LYS A 7 -6.18 -5.47 -26.01
CA LYS A 7 -5.93 -4.07 -26.39
C LYS A 7 -5.89 -3.22 -25.12
N PRO A 8 -4.75 -2.61 -24.75
CA PRO A 8 -4.69 -1.77 -23.58
C PRO A 8 -5.59 -0.55 -23.76
N SER A 9 -6.34 -0.20 -22.72
CA SER A 9 -7.02 1.09 -22.65
C SER A 9 -5.99 2.20 -22.76
N LEU A 10 -6.25 3.19 -23.61
CA LEU A 10 -5.40 4.36 -23.78
C LEU A 10 -5.96 5.53 -22.98
N VAL A 11 -5.07 6.24 -22.30
CA VAL A 11 -5.34 7.51 -21.65
C VAL A 11 -4.66 8.63 -22.41
N ASN A 12 -5.31 9.77 -22.37
CA ASN A 12 -5.13 10.87 -23.28
C ASN A 12 -4.52 12.04 -22.51
N ILE A 13 -3.20 12.21 -22.59
CA ILE A 13 -2.48 13.23 -21.83
C ILE A 13 -2.21 14.43 -22.72
N LYS A 14 -2.78 15.58 -22.36
CA LYS A 14 -2.40 16.89 -22.87
C LYS A 14 -1.02 17.24 -22.35
N ILE A 15 -0.17 17.72 -23.24
CA ILE A 15 1.19 18.15 -22.92
C ILE A 15 1.20 19.69 -22.86
N PRO A 16 1.93 20.29 -21.91
CA PRO A 16 2.10 21.74 -21.86
C PRO A 16 2.66 22.30 -23.18
N SER A 17 2.13 23.44 -23.63
CA SER A 17 2.47 24.03 -24.95
C SER A 17 3.95 24.46 -25.06
N ASN A 18 4.60 24.70 -23.92
CA ASN A 18 6.02 25.02 -23.79
C ASN A 18 6.94 23.81 -23.99
N TRP A 19 6.44 22.57 -23.95
CA TRP A 19 7.24 21.34 -24.11
C TRP A 19 7.49 20.95 -25.58
N LYS A 20 7.06 21.77 -26.56
CA LYS A 20 7.28 21.65 -28.03
C LYS A 20 7.79 20.28 -28.49
N ILE A 21 6.88 19.32 -28.70
CA ILE A 21 7.22 17.99 -29.20
C ILE A 21 7.44 18.05 -30.72
N GLN A 22 8.68 18.26 -31.12
CA GLN A 22 9.13 18.08 -32.51
C GLN A 22 9.27 16.59 -32.81
N GLU A 23 9.33 16.22 -34.10
CA GLU A 23 9.47 14.81 -34.53
C GLU A 23 10.70 14.14 -33.89
N SER A 24 11.84 14.82 -33.84
CA SER A 24 13.06 14.31 -33.18
C SER A 24 12.90 14.09 -31.67
N VAL A 25 12.10 14.92 -30.99
CA VAL A 25 11.80 14.76 -29.56
C VAL A 25 10.88 13.56 -29.34
N TYR A 26 9.90 13.38 -30.22
CA TYR A 26 9.03 12.21 -30.21
C TYR A 26 9.82 10.92 -30.46
N ASP A 27 10.75 10.90 -31.41
CA ASP A 27 11.61 9.74 -31.66
C ASP A 27 12.44 9.36 -30.43
N GLN A 28 13.04 10.35 -29.74
CA GLN A 28 13.75 10.13 -28.49
C GLN A 28 12.83 9.60 -27.39
N PHE A 29 11.61 10.14 -27.28
CA PHE A 29 10.60 9.65 -26.35
C PHE A 29 10.24 8.18 -26.60
N ILE A 30 10.10 7.77 -27.87
CA ILE A 30 9.88 6.36 -28.22
C ILE A 30 11.09 5.50 -27.83
N VAL A 31 12.32 5.96 -28.08
CA VAL A 31 13.55 5.23 -27.74
C VAL A 31 13.68 5.02 -26.23
N CYS A 32 13.35 6.03 -25.41
CA CYS A 32 13.39 5.92 -23.95
C CYS A 32 12.28 5.03 -23.36
N ASN A 33 11.26 4.67 -24.15
CA ASN A 33 10.13 3.85 -23.72
C ASN A 33 10.02 2.54 -24.54
N PRO A 34 11.08 1.70 -24.56
CA PRO A 34 11.16 0.55 -25.49
C PRO A 34 10.15 -0.57 -25.18
N LEU A 35 9.58 -0.58 -23.97
CA LEU A 35 8.53 -1.53 -23.58
C LEU A 35 7.18 -1.20 -24.24
N LEU A 36 7.06 -0.03 -24.87
CA LEU A 36 5.88 0.38 -25.60
C LEU A 36 6.15 0.28 -27.10
N SER A 37 5.30 -0.46 -27.80
CA SER A 37 5.31 -0.42 -29.26
C SER A 37 4.90 0.98 -29.75
N GLN A 38 5.46 1.42 -30.89
CA GLN A 38 5.04 2.66 -31.54
C GLN A 38 3.52 2.72 -31.78
N THR A 39 2.86 1.57 -31.96
CA THR A 39 1.40 1.48 -32.11
C THR A 39 0.60 1.74 -30.84
N GLN A 40 1.24 1.75 -29.66
CA GLN A 40 0.61 2.04 -28.37
C GLN A 40 0.77 3.50 -27.94
N ILE A 41 1.68 4.25 -28.56
CA ILE A 41 1.92 5.67 -28.27
C ILE A 41 1.44 6.49 -29.47
N ILE A 42 0.36 7.24 -29.31
CA ILE A 42 -0.19 8.05 -30.41
C ILE A 42 -0.02 9.53 -30.09
N PHE A 43 0.83 10.21 -30.86
CA PHE A 43 1.02 11.66 -30.73
C PHE A 43 0.12 12.42 -31.72
N ASP A 44 -0.71 13.31 -31.18
CA ASP A 44 -1.50 14.29 -31.94
C ASP A 44 -0.83 15.67 -31.79
N SER A 45 0.02 16.00 -32.77
CA SER A 45 0.76 17.27 -32.80
C SER A 45 -0.14 18.50 -32.92
N ARG A 46 -1.34 18.36 -33.48
CA ARG A 46 -2.29 19.48 -33.63
C ARG A 46 -2.94 19.84 -32.30
N LYS A 47 -3.04 18.88 -31.38
CA LYS A 47 -3.65 19.06 -30.05
C LYS A 47 -2.64 19.02 -28.91
N ASN A 48 -1.35 18.91 -29.22
CA ASN A 48 -0.25 18.71 -28.26
C ASN A 48 -0.58 17.63 -27.22
N LYS A 49 -0.93 16.45 -27.70
CA LYS A 49 -1.50 15.38 -26.88
C LYS A 49 -0.85 14.04 -27.20
N ILE A 50 -0.55 13.26 -26.17
CA ILE A 50 -0.03 11.90 -26.30
C ILE A 50 -1.07 10.93 -25.72
N SER A 51 -1.40 9.90 -26.48
CA SER A 51 -2.19 8.77 -25.99
C SER A 51 -1.23 7.69 -25.53
N LEU A 52 -1.37 7.26 -24.27
CA LEU A 52 -0.50 6.29 -23.61
C LEU A 52 -1.34 5.16 -23.02
N PRO A 53 -0.85 3.92 -23.01
CA PRO A 53 -1.54 2.84 -22.34
C PRO A 53 -1.66 3.12 -20.83
N VAL A 54 -2.76 2.66 -20.24
CA VAL A 54 -2.84 2.55 -18.78
C VAL A 54 -1.91 1.45 -18.29
N ALA A 55 -1.66 1.44 -16.98
CA ALA A 55 -0.84 0.47 -16.29
C ALA A 55 0.66 0.48 -16.69
N THR A 56 1.17 1.58 -17.21
CA THR A 56 2.56 1.68 -17.67
C THR A 56 3.32 2.82 -17.02
N THR A 57 4.62 2.61 -16.83
CA THR A 57 5.55 3.64 -16.39
C THR A 57 6.30 4.20 -17.61
N ILE A 58 6.25 5.51 -17.77
CA ILE A 58 6.69 6.25 -18.95
C ILE A 58 7.80 7.20 -18.54
N ASP A 59 8.92 7.16 -19.24
CA ASP A 59 9.96 8.19 -19.17
C ASP A 59 9.52 9.40 -20.00
N ILE A 60 9.23 10.51 -19.32
CA ILE A 60 8.86 11.77 -19.95
C ILE A 60 10.02 12.74 -20.07
N THR A 61 11.22 12.36 -19.61
CA THR A 61 12.44 13.19 -19.65
C THR A 61 12.68 13.77 -21.06
N PRO A 62 12.56 13.00 -22.15
CA PRO A 62 12.79 13.54 -23.49
C PRO A 62 11.79 14.64 -23.89
N LEU A 63 10.60 14.67 -23.28
CA LEU A 63 9.57 15.68 -23.58
C LEU A 63 9.85 17.03 -22.91
N LEU A 64 10.78 17.08 -21.95
CA LEU A 64 11.07 18.31 -21.22
C LEU A 64 12.00 19.23 -22.02
N PRO A 65 11.78 20.55 -22.00
CA PRO A 65 12.72 21.52 -22.54
C PRO A 65 14.12 21.37 -21.94
N ILE A 66 15.15 21.68 -22.73
CA ILE A 66 16.54 21.76 -22.23
C ILE A 66 16.60 22.79 -21.09
N ASN A 67 17.23 22.42 -19.97
CA ASN A 67 17.28 23.25 -18.75
C ASN A 67 15.89 23.62 -18.23
N TYR A 68 14.94 22.67 -18.25
CA TYR A 68 13.62 22.89 -17.69
C TYR A 68 13.70 23.32 -16.21
N ILE A 69 13.10 24.46 -15.91
CA ILE A 69 13.00 25.01 -14.54
C ILE A 69 11.53 24.96 -14.15
N GLY A 70 11.18 24.08 -13.23
CA GLY A 70 9.80 23.92 -12.78
C GLY A 70 9.53 22.53 -12.22
N ASP A 71 8.25 22.27 -11.96
CA ASP A 71 7.75 20.95 -11.61
C ASP A 71 6.91 20.42 -12.79
N PRO A 72 7.48 19.51 -13.61
CA PRO A 72 6.82 19.09 -14.83
C PRO A 72 5.54 18.30 -14.54
N PHE A 73 5.43 17.70 -13.35
CA PHE A 73 4.25 16.96 -12.97
C PHE A 73 3.12 17.86 -12.52
N GLN A 74 3.41 18.99 -11.86
CA GLN A 74 2.37 19.96 -11.55
C GLN A 74 1.80 20.57 -12.82
N GLU A 75 2.65 20.91 -13.81
CA GLU A 75 2.17 21.38 -15.12
C GLU A 75 1.28 20.34 -15.83
N LEU A 76 1.66 19.05 -15.77
CA LEU A 76 0.83 17.97 -16.31
C LEU A 76 -0.51 17.83 -15.57
N LEU A 77 -0.50 17.88 -14.24
CA LEU A 77 -1.72 17.75 -13.42
C LEU A 77 -2.68 18.92 -13.65
N ASP A 78 -2.15 20.15 -13.67
CA ASP A 78 -2.95 21.37 -13.89
C ASP A 78 -3.63 21.36 -15.27
N LEU A 79 -2.97 20.79 -16.28
CA LEU A 79 -3.48 20.75 -17.65
C LEU A 79 -4.47 19.61 -17.91
N ASN A 80 -4.34 18.49 -17.20
CA ASN A 80 -5.10 17.27 -17.46
C ASN A 80 -6.33 17.07 -16.54
N HIS A 81 -6.46 17.84 -15.46
CA HIS A 81 -7.58 17.76 -14.50
C HIS A 81 -7.83 16.34 -13.92
N GLU A 82 -8.86 16.21 -13.07
CA GLU A 82 -9.04 15.17 -12.02
C GLU A 82 -9.09 13.70 -12.48
N ASP A 83 -9.27 13.42 -13.78
CA ASP A 83 -9.45 12.05 -14.28
C ASP A 83 -8.12 11.27 -14.43
N LEU A 84 -6.99 11.96 -14.30
CA LEU A 84 -5.68 11.37 -14.56
C LEU A 84 -5.03 10.86 -13.26
N HIS A 85 -5.20 9.58 -12.98
CA HIS A 85 -4.52 8.90 -11.87
C HIS A 85 -3.05 8.60 -12.20
N ILE A 86 -2.20 9.61 -12.02
CA ILE A 86 -0.75 9.50 -12.20
C ILE A 86 -0.03 9.43 -10.85
N GLU A 87 0.97 8.56 -10.82
CA GLU A 87 2.05 8.57 -9.83
C GLU A 87 3.36 8.98 -10.49
N THR A 88 4.27 9.57 -9.73
CA THR A 88 5.51 10.12 -10.29
C THR A 88 6.73 9.59 -9.55
N ASP A 89 7.84 9.52 -10.28
CA ASP A 89 9.14 9.07 -9.80
C ASP A 89 10.19 10.02 -10.41
N ILE A 90 10.86 10.78 -9.54
CA ILE A 90 11.74 11.91 -9.90
C ILE A 90 13.13 11.65 -9.36
N ASN A 91 14.08 11.43 -10.26
CA ASN A 91 15.48 11.39 -9.90
C ASN A 91 16.13 12.74 -10.21
N GLU A 92 16.22 13.61 -9.21
CA GLU A 92 16.77 14.96 -9.36
C GLU A 92 18.27 14.95 -9.73
N THR A 93 18.96 13.83 -9.51
CA THR A 93 20.40 13.69 -9.77
C THR A 93 20.68 13.43 -11.24
N THR A 94 19.93 12.49 -11.82
CA THR A 94 20.03 12.14 -13.24
C THR A 94 19.13 13.01 -14.11
N GLN A 95 18.27 13.83 -13.49
CA GLN A 95 17.19 14.58 -14.13
C GLN A 95 16.25 13.66 -14.92
N GLU A 96 15.95 12.48 -14.37
CA GLU A 96 14.99 11.55 -14.96
C GLU A 96 13.61 11.74 -14.33
N TYR A 97 12.59 11.79 -15.19
CA TYR A 97 11.21 12.08 -14.83
C TYR A 97 10.31 10.98 -15.37
N PHE A 98 9.71 10.20 -14.47
CA PHE A 98 8.79 9.13 -14.84
C PHE A 98 7.37 9.41 -14.35
N ILE A 99 6.39 9.10 -15.19
CA ILE A 99 4.97 9.01 -14.80
C ILE A 99 4.52 7.56 -14.85
N SER A 100 3.68 7.15 -13.90
CA SER A 100 3.01 5.85 -13.90
C SER A 100 1.52 6.07 -14.00
N ILE A 101 0.90 5.65 -15.10
CA ILE A 101 -0.54 5.80 -15.33
C ILE A 101 -1.24 4.61 -14.70
N LYS A 102 -2.06 4.84 -13.67
CA LYS A 102 -2.75 3.75 -12.97
C LYS A 102 -3.89 3.18 -13.82
N ASP A 103 -4.14 1.91 -13.62
CA ASP A 103 -5.34 1.25 -14.14
C ASP A 103 -6.55 1.57 -13.25
N GLY A 104 -7.57 2.18 -13.84
CA GLY A 104 -8.82 2.56 -13.17
C GLY A 104 -9.89 1.47 -13.23
N SER A 105 -9.51 0.19 -13.28
CA SER A 105 -10.47 -0.90 -13.42
C SER A 105 -11.55 -0.89 -12.31
N GLN A 106 -12.79 -1.18 -12.70
CA GLN A 106 -13.95 -1.15 -11.78
C GLN A 106 -13.75 -2.07 -10.58
N MET A 107 -13.18 -3.26 -10.78
CA MET A 107 -12.89 -4.23 -9.72
C MET A 107 -11.97 -3.64 -8.65
N VAL A 108 -10.87 -3.00 -9.07
CA VAL A 108 -9.95 -2.31 -8.14
C VAL A 108 -10.68 -1.19 -7.40
N GLY A 109 -11.55 -0.45 -8.08
CA GLY A 109 -12.39 0.57 -7.45
C GLY A 109 -13.26 -0.01 -6.33
N GLN A 110 -13.94 -1.13 -6.57
CA GLN A 110 -14.77 -1.80 -5.57
C GLN A 110 -13.95 -2.35 -4.39
N GLN A 111 -12.81 -2.98 -4.67
CA GLN A 111 -11.88 -3.47 -3.64
C GLN A 111 -11.37 -2.30 -2.78
N ASN A 112 -10.95 -1.18 -3.41
CA ASN A 112 -10.53 0.03 -2.72
C ASN A 112 -11.63 0.57 -1.80
N SER A 113 -12.87 0.66 -2.30
CA SER A 113 -14.02 1.11 -1.49
C SER A 113 -14.28 0.17 -0.31
N GLY A 114 -14.16 -1.15 -0.51
CA GLY A 114 -14.31 -2.14 0.56
C GLY A 114 -13.27 -1.95 1.68
N PHE A 115 -12.00 -1.78 1.32
CA PHE A 115 -10.94 -1.50 2.30
C PHE A 115 -11.12 -0.16 3.00
N ALA A 116 -11.42 0.91 2.24
CA ALA A 116 -11.61 2.25 2.79
C ALA A 116 -12.80 2.30 3.77
N PHE A 117 -13.89 1.59 3.45
CA PHE A 117 -15.06 1.49 4.32
C PHE A 117 -14.74 0.81 5.65
N GLN A 118 -14.04 -0.33 5.61
CA GLN A 118 -13.65 -1.05 6.83
C GLN A 118 -12.68 -0.23 7.70
N LEU A 119 -11.70 0.43 7.08
CA LEU A 119 -10.78 1.32 7.78
C LEU A 119 -11.49 2.55 8.37
N GLY A 120 -12.51 3.06 7.66
CA GLY A 120 -13.41 4.12 8.11
C GLY A 120 -14.19 3.73 9.36
N ILE A 121 -14.85 2.57 9.36
CA ILE A 121 -15.57 2.04 10.53
C ILE A 121 -14.63 1.93 11.74
N TRP A 122 -13.47 1.30 11.56
CA TRP A 122 -12.49 1.17 12.63
C TRP A 122 -12.06 2.55 13.17
N ASN A 123 -11.77 3.52 12.30
CA ASN A 123 -11.41 4.87 12.73
C ASN A 123 -12.57 5.60 13.41
N ASP A 124 -13.82 5.35 12.99
CA ASP A 124 -14.99 5.92 13.65
C ASP A 124 -15.20 5.36 15.06
N GLU A 125 -14.83 4.11 15.30
CA GLU A 125 -14.86 3.51 16.63
C GLU A 125 -13.71 4.05 17.50
N GLN A 126 -12.50 4.16 16.96
CA GLN A 126 -11.31 4.55 17.73
C GLN A 126 -11.13 6.07 17.88
N LYS A 127 -11.64 6.87 16.93
CA LYS A 127 -11.45 8.33 16.83
C LYS A 127 -9.97 8.77 16.81
N PHE A 128 -9.08 7.95 16.25
CA PHE A 128 -7.64 8.19 16.28
C PHE A 128 -7.11 9.09 15.16
N GLY A 129 -7.83 9.27 14.06
CA GLY A 129 -7.29 10.01 12.92
C GLY A 129 -8.24 10.24 11.76
N ARG A 130 -7.65 10.28 10.57
CA ARG A 130 -8.34 10.49 9.29
C ARG A 130 -7.98 9.38 8.33
N VAL A 131 -9.00 8.96 7.57
CA VAL A 131 -8.87 8.01 6.47
C VAL A 131 -8.89 8.79 5.16
N PHE A 132 -7.97 8.46 4.27
CA PHE A 132 -7.86 9.04 2.94
C PHE A 132 -8.15 7.98 1.89
N GLY A 133 -8.83 8.38 0.81
CA GLY A 133 -9.13 7.51 -0.32
C GLY A 133 -8.04 7.54 -1.40
N SER A 134 -8.30 6.84 -2.50
CA SER A 134 -7.33 6.63 -3.58
C SER A 134 -6.98 7.86 -4.41
N SER A 135 -7.70 8.97 -4.22
CA SER A 135 -7.42 10.24 -4.89
C SER A 135 -6.34 11.07 -4.20
N THR A 136 -6.03 10.79 -2.93
CA THR A 136 -5.03 11.56 -2.18
C THR A 136 -3.61 11.19 -2.62
N GLN A 137 -2.85 12.19 -3.06
CA GLN A 137 -1.44 12.04 -3.40
C GLN A 137 -0.54 12.39 -2.21
N PHE A 138 0.56 11.65 -2.08
CA PHE A 138 1.58 11.90 -1.08
C PHE A 138 2.94 12.02 -1.73
N ILE A 139 3.72 12.99 -1.27
CA ILE A 139 5.09 13.22 -1.72
C ILE A 139 6.04 12.53 -0.73
N LEU A 140 6.69 11.47 -1.21
CA LEU A 140 7.74 10.76 -0.48
C LEU A 140 9.08 11.32 -0.95
N VAL A 141 9.97 11.60 -0.01
CA VAL A 141 11.36 11.99 -0.31
C VAL A 141 12.27 10.95 0.30
N GLN A 142 13.03 10.27 -0.55
CA GLN A 142 14.08 9.35 -0.13
C GLN A 142 15.43 10.04 -0.30
N ILE A 143 16.21 10.06 0.79
CA ILE A 143 17.59 10.56 0.75
C ILE A 143 18.47 9.38 0.38
N ILE A 144 19.08 9.44 -0.80
CA ILE A 144 20.06 8.46 -1.24
C ILE A 144 21.42 8.89 -0.68
N GLN A 145 21.88 8.18 0.35
CA GLN A 145 23.24 8.32 0.86
C GLN A 145 24.24 7.67 -0.10
N PRO A 146 25.50 8.15 -0.17
CA PRO A 146 26.14 9.16 0.69
C PRO A 146 26.03 10.62 0.21
N HIS A 147 25.48 10.87 -0.98
CA HIS A 147 25.57 12.18 -1.64
C HIS A 147 24.42 13.14 -1.36
N HIS A 148 23.52 12.81 -0.41
CA HIS A 148 22.32 13.59 -0.09
C HIS A 148 21.44 13.88 -1.31
N HIS A 149 21.42 12.98 -2.28
CA HIS A 149 20.54 13.10 -3.44
C HIS A 149 19.10 12.84 -3.03
N HIS A 150 18.19 13.64 -3.59
CA HIS A 150 16.76 13.51 -3.34
C HIS A 150 16.12 12.72 -4.48
N HIS A 151 15.56 11.57 -4.12
CA HIS A 151 14.63 10.85 -4.97
C HIS A 151 13.23 11.14 -4.48
N GLN A 152 12.42 11.81 -5.30
CA GLN A 152 11.05 12.17 -4.93
C GLN A 152 10.04 11.27 -5.63
N PHE A 153 9.03 10.80 -4.90
CA PHE A 153 7.90 10.05 -5.46
C PHE A 153 6.60 10.76 -5.13
N ARG A 154 5.64 10.79 -6.07
CA ARG A 154 4.24 11.15 -5.78
C ARG A 154 3.40 9.89 -5.93
N LEU A 155 2.95 9.34 -4.81
CA LEU A 155 2.25 8.07 -4.78
C LEU A 155 0.81 8.23 -4.29
N GLN A 156 -0.09 7.39 -4.81
CA GLN A 156 -1.48 7.28 -4.41
C GLN A 156 -1.74 5.88 -3.84
N PRO A 157 -1.88 5.73 -2.52
CA PRO A 157 -2.35 4.46 -1.95
C PRO A 157 -3.80 4.21 -2.38
N SER A 158 -4.31 3.00 -2.22
CA SER A 158 -5.74 2.74 -2.41
C SER A 158 -6.57 3.35 -1.29
N THR A 159 -6.07 3.23 -0.06
CA THR A 159 -6.55 3.97 1.10
C THR A 159 -5.41 4.10 2.10
N SER A 160 -5.48 5.09 2.97
CA SER A 160 -4.47 5.30 4.00
C SER A 160 -5.05 5.93 5.26
N PHE A 161 -4.35 5.76 6.37
CA PHE A 161 -4.70 6.34 7.66
C PHE A 161 -3.58 7.22 8.20
N THR A 162 -3.96 8.37 8.75
CA THR A 162 -3.07 9.30 9.46
C THR A 162 -3.72 9.68 10.78
N SER A 163 -3.01 9.50 11.89
CA SER A 163 -3.47 9.89 13.23
C SER A 163 -3.71 11.40 13.33
N ASN A 164 -4.54 11.79 14.28
CA ASN A 164 -4.82 13.20 14.57
C ASN A 164 -3.55 13.95 14.98
N SER A 165 -2.66 13.33 15.76
CA SER A 165 -1.39 13.98 16.15
C SER A 165 -0.52 14.29 14.93
N ARG A 166 -0.39 13.35 13.99
CA ARG A 166 0.37 13.56 12.75
C ARG A 166 -0.33 14.54 11.80
N TYR A 167 -1.65 14.48 11.70
CA TYR A 167 -2.42 15.34 10.80
C TYR A 167 -2.53 16.78 11.30
N GLU A 168 -2.74 17.00 12.59
CA GLU A 168 -2.94 18.34 13.14
C GLU A 168 -1.63 19.14 13.26
N ASN A 169 -0.49 18.46 13.36
CA ASN A 169 0.83 19.09 13.32
C ASN A 169 1.22 19.64 11.92
N GLN A 170 0.35 19.51 10.92
CA GLN A 170 0.56 20.08 9.59
C GLN A 170 0.25 21.57 9.55
N LEU A 171 1.14 22.33 8.88
CA LEU A 171 0.84 23.71 8.52
C LEU A 171 -0.44 23.76 7.66
N LYS A 172 -1.31 24.75 7.89
CA LYS A 172 -2.63 24.85 7.22
C LYS A 172 -2.53 24.85 5.69
N ASN A 173 -1.49 25.44 5.12
CA ASN A 173 -1.24 25.45 3.68
C ASN A 173 -0.87 24.06 3.11
N VAL A 174 -0.25 23.18 3.90
CA VAL A 174 0.07 21.79 3.51
C VAL A 174 -1.18 20.89 3.50
N LYS A 175 -2.25 21.29 4.21
CA LYS A 175 -3.54 20.59 4.15
C LYS A 175 -4.36 20.90 2.88
N MET A 176 -4.01 21.98 2.16
CA MET A 176 -4.76 22.48 0.99
C MET A 176 -4.09 22.18 -0.36
N ILE A 177 -2.92 21.53 -0.37
CA ILE A 177 -2.22 21.16 -1.60
C ILE A 177 -2.75 19.82 -2.15
N GLN A 178 -2.71 19.67 -3.48
CA GLN A 178 -3.13 18.45 -4.19
C GLN A 178 -2.34 17.19 -3.75
N ALA A 179 -1.10 17.36 -3.29
CA ALA A 179 -0.26 16.28 -2.78
C ALA A 179 0.42 16.66 -1.46
N THR A 180 0.18 15.89 -0.39
CA THR A 180 0.73 16.20 0.95
C THR A 180 2.10 15.55 1.19
N ARG A 181 2.99 16.21 1.93
CA ARG A 181 4.28 15.65 2.37
C ARG A 181 4.16 14.80 3.64
N VAL A 182 2.98 14.73 4.24
CA VAL A 182 2.79 13.96 5.47
C VAL A 182 2.49 12.52 5.14
N ILE A 183 3.50 11.69 5.35
CA ILE A 183 3.41 10.26 5.11
C ILE A 183 2.40 9.64 6.09
N PRO A 184 1.36 8.94 5.58
CA PRO A 184 0.40 8.25 6.41
C PRO A 184 1.08 7.15 7.22
N GLU A 185 0.48 6.80 8.35
CA GLU A 185 1.04 5.77 9.24
C GLU A 185 0.74 4.37 8.76
N PHE A 186 -0.38 4.22 8.07
CA PHE A 186 -0.80 2.97 7.48
C PHE A 186 -1.33 3.19 6.07
N ILE A 187 -0.95 2.29 5.16
CA ILE A 187 -1.40 2.32 3.77
C ILE A 187 -1.92 0.95 3.33
N ILE A 188 -2.94 0.95 2.49
CA ILE A 188 -3.40 -0.23 1.77
C ILE A 188 -3.19 0.05 0.29
N GLY A 189 -2.50 -0.87 -0.40
CA GLY A 189 -2.39 -0.92 -1.85
C GLY A 189 -3.21 -2.09 -2.38
N VAL A 190 -3.97 -1.86 -3.45
CA VAL A 190 -4.65 -2.91 -4.22
C VAL A 190 -3.99 -3.00 -5.58
N ARG A 191 -3.51 -4.19 -5.93
CA ARG A 191 -2.90 -4.46 -7.22
C ARG A 191 -4.00 -4.65 -8.28
N SER A 192 -3.89 -3.95 -9.41
CA SER A 192 -4.84 -4.15 -10.52
C SER A 192 -4.57 -5.44 -11.30
N TYR A 193 -5.62 -5.93 -11.95
CA TYR A 193 -5.60 -7.15 -12.74
C TYR A 193 -4.95 -6.95 -14.12
N GLY A 194 -4.85 -5.71 -14.59
CA GLY A 194 -4.27 -5.36 -15.89
C GLY A 194 -2.82 -5.84 -16.05
N PRO A 195 -2.37 -6.16 -17.28
CA PRO A 195 -1.07 -6.77 -17.53
C PRO A 195 0.12 -5.77 -17.56
N GLY A 196 -0.13 -4.49 -17.32
CA GLY A 196 0.91 -3.47 -17.45
C GLY A 196 1.99 -3.53 -16.37
N GLU A 197 3.13 -2.91 -16.65
CA GLU A 197 4.34 -2.94 -15.82
C GLU A 197 4.10 -2.45 -14.39
N ASN A 198 3.35 -1.36 -14.22
CA ASN A 198 3.08 -0.84 -12.87
C ASN A 198 2.04 -1.68 -12.11
N ASN A 199 1.46 -2.71 -12.73
CA ASN A 199 0.69 -3.76 -12.07
C ASN A 199 1.52 -5.03 -11.86
N ASN A 200 2.81 -5.06 -12.22
CA ASN A 200 3.68 -6.16 -11.85
C ASN A 200 3.79 -6.25 -10.32
N LEU A 201 3.81 -7.48 -9.79
CA LEU A 201 3.97 -7.72 -8.37
C LEU A 201 5.25 -7.07 -7.85
N ASP A 202 6.39 -7.21 -8.54
CA ASP A 202 7.67 -6.64 -8.13
C ASP A 202 7.61 -5.11 -7.99
N TYR A 203 6.91 -4.43 -8.91
CA TYR A 203 6.67 -2.99 -8.80
C TYR A 203 5.81 -2.65 -7.57
N GLN A 204 4.78 -3.44 -7.31
CA GLN A 204 3.91 -3.23 -6.15
C GLN A 204 4.67 -3.48 -4.83
N HIS A 205 5.52 -4.51 -4.75
CA HIS A 205 6.42 -4.74 -3.62
C HIS A 205 7.39 -3.57 -3.43
N LEU A 206 8.04 -3.11 -4.50
CA LEU A 206 8.93 -1.94 -4.50
C LEU A 206 8.20 -0.72 -3.92
N LYS A 207 6.98 -0.47 -4.39
CA LYS A 207 6.14 0.64 -3.94
C LYS A 207 5.81 0.53 -2.44
N MET A 208 5.42 -0.64 -1.94
CA MET A 208 5.16 -0.83 -0.50
C MET A 208 6.42 -0.57 0.33
N CYS A 209 7.59 -1.03 -0.14
CA CYS A 209 8.85 -0.78 0.55
C CYS A 209 9.18 0.71 0.61
N ARG A 210 8.98 1.45 -0.49
CA ARG A 210 9.14 2.92 -0.53
C ARG A 210 8.25 3.62 0.51
N TRP A 211 6.99 3.18 0.68
CA TRP A 211 6.11 3.72 1.73
C TRP A 211 6.66 3.52 3.14
N ILE A 212 7.06 2.29 3.46
CA ILE A 212 7.60 1.96 4.79
C ILE A 212 8.91 2.74 5.04
N SER A 213 9.82 2.76 4.06
CA SER A 213 11.07 3.52 4.14
C SER A 213 10.85 5.03 4.30
N ALA A 214 9.81 5.59 3.67
CA ALA A 214 9.47 7.00 3.79
C ALA A 214 8.84 7.39 5.13
N GLY A 215 8.39 6.43 5.95
CA GLY A 215 7.87 6.73 7.28
C GLY A 215 6.56 6.06 7.66
N ALA A 216 5.91 5.32 6.75
CA ALA A 216 4.76 4.50 7.12
C ALA A 216 5.20 3.42 8.12
N GLN A 217 4.34 3.12 9.09
CA GLN A 217 4.61 2.13 10.13
C GLN A 217 4.26 0.73 9.63
N SER A 218 3.15 0.61 8.91
CA SER A 218 2.68 -0.63 8.30
C SER A 218 2.02 -0.41 6.94
N ALA A 219 1.93 -1.49 6.15
CA ALA A 219 1.20 -1.49 4.90
C ALA A 219 0.56 -2.85 4.63
N ILE A 220 -0.55 -2.85 3.88
CA ILE A 220 -1.09 -4.05 3.23
C ILE A 220 -0.95 -3.88 1.72
N LEU A 221 -0.46 -4.91 1.03
CA LEU A 221 -0.67 -5.10 -0.41
C LEU A 221 -1.66 -6.24 -0.63
N PHE A 222 -2.82 -5.92 -1.17
CA PHE A 222 -3.79 -6.91 -1.60
C PHE A 222 -3.58 -7.24 -3.09
N ASP A 223 -3.19 -8.49 -3.35
CA ASP A 223 -2.99 -9.05 -4.68
C ASP A 223 -4.07 -10.10 -4.96
N GLY A 224 -5.29 -9.63 -5.26
CA GLY A 224 -6.41 -10.51 -5.62
C GLY A 224 -6.11 -11.37 -6.85
N LYS A 225 -5.39 -10.83 -7.84
CA LYS A 225 -4.96 -11.56 -9.05
C LYS A 225 -4.03 -12.73 -8.72
N GLY A 226 -3.04 -12.48 -7.85
CA GLY A 226 -2.08 -13.48 -7.41
C GLY A 226 -2.57 -14.34 -6.26
N GLY A 227 -3.78 -14.11 -5.75
CA GLY A 227 -4.34 -14.84 -4.63
C GLY A 227 -3.56 -14.64 -3.33
N ASN A 228 -2.99 -13.46 -3.10
CA ASN A 228 -2.16 -13.19 -1.93
C ASN A 228 -2.51 -11.85 -1.26
N LEU A 229 -2.29 -11.76 0.05
CA LEU A 229 -2.21 -10.50 0.77
C LEU A 229 -0.88 -10.44 1.51
N SER A 230 -0.15 -9.34 1.34
CA SER A 230 1.13 -9.11 2.00
C SER A 230 1.05 -8.00 3.03
N LEU A 231 1.53 -8.27 4.25
CA LEU A 231 1.69 -7.30 5.32
C LEU A 231 3.14 -6.82 5.35
N TYR A 232 3.36 -5.52 5.44
CA TYR A 232 4.68 -4.89 5.56
C TYR A 232 4.75 -4.06 6.84
N CYS A 233 5.94 -3.97 7.42
CA CYS A 233 6.23 -3.06 8.52
C CYS A 233 7.70 -2.67 8.54
N LYS A 234 8.05 -1.64 9.31
CA LYS A 234 9.46 -1.33 9.56
C LYS A 234 10.12 -2.44 10.37
N THR A 235 11.32 -2.86 9.95
CA THR A 235 12.15 -3.86 10.64
C THR A 235 12.67 -3.38 12.01
N ASN A 236 12.55 -2.09 12.31
CA ASN A 236 13.07 -1.50 13.56
C ASN A 236 12.01 -0.62 14.23
N LEU A 237 10.73 -1.00 14.30
CA LEU A 237 9.76 -0.24 15.09
C LEU A 237 10.12 -0.33 16.58
N PRO A 238 10.69 0.73 17.20
CA PRO A 238 10.77 0.78 18.64
C PRO A 238 9.37 1.13 19.13
N THR A 239 8.89 0.41 20.13
CA THR A 239 7.69 0.76 20.89
C THR A 239 7.88 2.11 21.57
N GLU A 240 7.51 3.22 20.91
CA GLU A 240 7.15 4.48 21.58
C GLU A 240 5.71 4.42 22.14
N ILE A 241 5.31 3.25 22.65
CA ILE A 241 4.04 3.10 23.36
C ILE A 241 4.39 2.71 24.79
N GLN A 242 4.19 3.69 25.68
CA GLN A 242 4.27 3.68 27.14
C GLN A 242 5.64 3.98 27.75
N GLY A 243 5.77 5.22 28.22
CA GLY A 243 6.62 5.52 29.37
C GLY A 243 6.08 4.76 30.57
N ASP A 244 6.76 3.66 30.92
CA ASP A 244 7.02 3.29 32.30
C ASP A 244 8.03 2.13 32.33
N LEU A 245 9.10 2.37 33.08
CA LEU A 245 10.08 1.46 33.68
C LEU A 245 9.90 -0.05 33.39
N ASN A 246 10.35 -0.53 32.23
CA ASN A 246 10.79 -1.92 32.06
C ASN A 246 11.78 -2.03 30.89
N PRO A 247 12.75 -2.96 30.94
CA PRO A 247 13.78 -3.09 29.92
C PRO A 247 13.13 -3.42 28.57
N GLN A 248 13.21 -2.46 27.65
CA GLN A 248 12.63 -2.55 26.31
C GLN A 248 13.42 -3.55 25.43
N PRO A 249 12.76 -4.35 24.59
CA PRO A 249 13.43 -5.23 23.63
C PRO A 249 14.16 -4.40 22.55
N HIS A 250 15.43 -4.70 22.31
CA HIS A 250 16.31 -3.95 21.39
C HIS A 250 16.29 -4.46 19.94
N THR A 251 15.52 -5.53 19.65
CA THR A 251 15.43 -6.14 18.31
C THR A 251 13.99 -6.59 18.01
N ILE A 252 13.59 -6.66 16.74
CA ILE A 252 12.28 -7.21 16.34
C ILE A 252 12.08 -8.64 16.83
N GLN A 253 13.12 -9.46 16.85
CA GLN A 253 13.00 -10.84 17.36
C GLN A 253 12.62 -10.84 18.84
N GLN A 254 13.18 -9.94 19.65
CA GLN A 254 12.79 -9.79 21.06
C GLN A 254 11.40 -9.16 21.21
N LEU A 255 11.00 -8.24 20.34
CA LEU A 255 9.68 -7.61 20.35
C LEU A 255 8.59 -8.60 19.92
N VAL A 256 8.82 -9.35 18.85
CA VAL A 256 7.98 -10.47 18.41
C VAL A 256 7.89 -11.50 19.53
N HIS A 257 9.01 -11.86 20.19
CA HIS A 257 8.97 -12.81 21.29
C HIS A 257 8.23 -12.29 22.53
N PHE A 258 8.37 -10.99 22.86
CA PHE A 258 7.62 -10.34 23.93
C PHE A 258 6.12 -10.26 23.63
N GLN A 259 5.75 -9.93 22.39
CA GLN A 259 4.36 -9.86 21.94
C GLN A 259 3.73 -11.24 21.83
N GLN A 260 4.45 -12.23 21.30
CA GLN A 260 4.09 -13.64 21.39
C GLN A 260 3.85 -14.03 22.85
N GLY A 261 4.70 -13.61 23.79
CA GLY A 261 4.50 -13.82 25.22
C GLY A 261 3.16 -13.27 25.73
N LYS A 262 2.80 -12.04 25.36
CA LYS A 262 1.51 -11.43 25.73
C LYS A 262 0.32 -12.17 25.10
N VAL A 263 0.35 -12.41 23.79
CA VAL A 263 -0.72 -13.12 23.07
C VAL A 263 -0.86 -14.55 23.59
N ASN A 264 0.25 -15.25 23.86
CA ASN A 264 0.25 -16.59 24.45
C ASN A 264 -0.36 -16.59 25.86
N ASN A 265 -0.05 -15.58 26.68
CA ASN A 265 -0.66 -15.46 28.00
C ASN A 265 -2.18 -15.23 27.91
N GLU A 266 -2.64 -14.39 26.98
CA GLU A 266 -4.07 -14.19 26.73
C GLU A 266 -4.76 -15.45 26.19
N ILE A 267 -4.13 -16.17 25.25
CA ILE A 267 -4.58 -17.47 24.75
C ILE A 267 -4.70 -18.47 25.89
N ASN A 268 -3.68 -18.55 26.75
CA ASN A 268 -3.66 -19.47 27.89
C ASN A 268 -4.75 -19.12 28.90
N GLN A 269 -4.95 -17.84 29.21
CA GLN A 269 -6.03 -17.38 30.09
C GLN A 269 -7.40 -17.70 29.49
N LEU A 270 -7.61 -17.47 28.19
CA LEU A 270 -8.87 -17.79 27.53
C LEU A 270 -9.14 -19.29 27.50
N ASN A 271 -8.12 -20.12 27.26
CA ASN A 271 -8.26 -21.58 27.33
C ASN A 271 -8.70 -22.01 28.74
N GLN A 272 -8.05 -21.48 29.79
CA GLN A 272 -8.42 -21.76 31.18
C GLN A 272 -9.86 -21.34 31.50
N ASP A 273 -10.26 -20.16 31.04
CA ASP A 273 -11.63 -19.67 31.22
C ASP A 273 -12.66 -20.56 30.52
N ILE A 274 -12.38 -21.02 29.30
CA ILE A 274 -13.25 -21.93 28.54
C ILE A 274 -13.34 -23.29 29.23
N ASP A 275 -12.22 -23.79 29.74
CA ASP A 275 -12.16 -25.07 30.47
C ASP A 275 -12.97 -25.01 31.78
N GLN A 276 -12.92 -23.89 32.51
CA GLN A 276 -13.77 -23.67 33.68
C GLN A 276 -15.26 -23.64 33.33
N MET A 277 -15.63 -23.04 32.19
CA MET A 277 -17.02 -23.02 31.71
C MET A 277 -17.52 -24.37 31.19
N ASN A 278 -16.61 -25.28 30.85
CA ASN A 278 -16.94 -26.67 30.51
C ASN A 278 -17.20 -27.55 31.75
N ASN A 279 -17.03 -27.01 32.96
CA ASN A 279 -17.33 -27.75 34.18
C ASN A 279 -18.86 -28.01 34.27
N PRO A 280 -19.31 -29.27 34.39
CA PRO A 280 -20.73 -29.63 34.43
C PRO A 280 -21.52 -28.91 35.52
N LEU A 281 -20.88 -28.62 36.66
CA LEU A 281 -21.49 -27.90 37.79
C LEU A 281 -21.79 -26.43 37.48
N PHE A 282 -21.02 -25.80 36.58
CA PHE A 282 -21.25 -24.41 36.16
C PHE A 282 -22.36 -24.31 35.12
N GLN A 283 -22.42 -25.27 34.18
CA GLN A 283 -23.41 -25.27 33.09
C GLN A 283 -24.86 -25.43 33.58
N SER A 284 -25.08 -26.10 34.72
CA SER A 284 -26.41 -26.26 35.29
C SER A 284 -26.98 -25.00 35.96
N VAL A 285 -26.14 -23.99 36.25
CA VAL A 285 -26.53 -22.82 37.07
C VAL A 285 -26.78 -21.57 36.22
N PHE A 286 -26.15 -21.46 35.04
CA PHE A 286 -26.24 -20.26 34.21
C PHE A 286 -26.53 -20.60 32.74
N PRO A 287 -27.79 -20.52 32.28
CA PRO A 287 -28.16 -20.85 30.89
C PRO A 287 -27.50 -19.94 29.84
N ASP A 288 -27.08 -18.71 30.20
CA ASP A 288 -26.38 -17.79 29.31
C ASP A 288 -24.89 -18.14 29.08
N LEU A 289 -24.34 -19.14 29.79
CA LEU A 289 -22.94 -19.57 29.65
C LEU A 289 -22.59 -20.02 28.25
N GLN A 290 -23.53 -20.62 27.51
CA GLN A 290 -23.27 -21.08 26.14
C GLN A 290 -22.93 -19.91 25.20
N ASN A 291 -23.63 -18.78 25.32
CA ASN A 291 -23.36 -17.59 24.50
C ASN A 291 -22.02 -16.95 24.86
N ILE A 292 -21.67 -16.92 26.15
CA ILE A 292 -20.39 -16.41 26.63
C ILE A 292 -19.24 -17.33 26.18
N GLN A 293 -19.42 -18.64 26.29
CA GLN A 293 -18.46 -19.64 25.85
C GLN A 293 -18.21 -19.54 24.35
N PHE A 294 -19.27 -19.46 23.54
CA PHE A 294 -19.16 -19.28 22.09
C PHE A 294 -18.41 -17.98 21.75
N SER A 295 -18.69 -16.89 22.47
CA SER A 295 -17.98 -15.61 22.29
C SER A 295 -16.50 -15.72 22.64
N LYS A 296 -16.15 -16.41 23.74
CA LYS A 296 -14.76 -16.67 24.13
C LYS A 296 -14.04 -17.60 23.15
N GLN A 297 -14.68 -18.67 22.67
CA GLN A 297 -14.11 -19.56 21.66
C GLN A 297 -13.81 -18.81 20.35
N ASN A 298 -14.72 -17.92 19.92
CA ASN A 298 -14.47 -17.04 18.78
C ASN A 298 -13.30 -16.09 19.02
N LEU A 299 -13.18 -15.53 20.23
CA LEU A 299 -12.04 -14.67 20.59
C LEU A 299 -10.73 -15.45 20.62
N LEU A 300 -10.73 -16.66 21.18
CA LEU A 300 -9.57 -17.56 21.21
C LEU A 300 -9.11 -17.93 19.80
N MET A 301 -10.06 -18.26 18.91
CA MET A 301 -9.75 -18.54 17.52
C MET A 301 -9.11 -17.33 16.83
N LYS A 302 -9.61 -16.11 17.09
CA LYS A 302 -9.01 -14.87 16.58
C LYS A 302 -7.58 -14.66 17.10
N LEU A 303 -7.34 -14.86 18.40
CA LEU A 303 -6.01 -14.72 19.01
C LEU A 303 -5.01 -15.76 18.48
N LYS A 304 -5.45 -17.02 18.31
CA LYS A 304 -4.62 -18.08 17.71
C LYS A 304 -4.24 -17.77 16.27
N MET A 305 -5.15 -17.20 15.46
CA MET A 305 -4.80 -16.73 14.11
C MET A 305 -3.84 -15.53 14.14
N GLN A 306 -3.97 -14.63 15.11
CA GLN A 306 -3.06 -13.48 15.27
C GLN A 306 -1.62 -13.89 15.55
N GLN A 307 -1.40 -14.93 16.36
CA GLN A 307 -0.07 -15.47 16.63
C GLN A 307 0.66 -15.87 15.34
N VAL A 308 -0.07 -16.44 14.38
CA VAL A 308 0.50 -16.86 13.08
C VAL A 308 1.00 -15.68 12.26
N TYR A 309 0.44 -14.48 12.38
CA TYR A 309 0.76 -13.36 11.48
C TYR A 309 2.11 -12.69 11.77
N TYR A 310 2.58 -12.73 13.02
CA TYR A 310 3.88 -12.16 13.43
C TYR A 310 5.03 -13.15 13.33
N ASP A 311 4.71 -14.42 13.46
CA ASP A 311 5.65 -15.50 13.25
C ASP A 311 6.11 -15.44 11.78
N ASN A 312 7.40 -15.18 11.57
CA ASN A 312 8.05 -15.19 10.25
C ASN A 312 7.86 -13.93 9.38
N LEU A 313 7.80 -12.74 9.96
CA LEU A 313 8.13 -11.54 9.18
C LEU A 313 9.60 -11.64 8.71
N LEU A 314 9.80 -11.61 7.40
CA LEU A 314 11.12 -11.71 6.80
C LEU A 314 11.58 -10.32 6.33
N PRO A 315 12.86 -9.96 6.50
CA PRO A 315 13.38 -8.76 5.88
C PRO A 315 13.15 -8.85 4.37
N VAL A 316 12.74 -7.72 3.77
CA VAL A 316 12.66 -7.63 2.31
C VAL A 316 14.08 -7.78 1.77
N GLY A 317 14.26 -8.76 0.88
CA GLY A 317 15.53 -8.93 0.17
C GLY A 317 15.77 -7.81 -0.84
N HIS A 318 16.61 -8.09 -1.83
CA HIS A 318 16.85 -7.17 -2.93
C HIS A 318 15.70 -7.24 -3.93
N ILE A 319 15.16 -6.09 -4.34
CA ILE A 319 14.17 -6.00 -5.42
C ILE A 319 14.88 -5.48 -6.67
N ILE A 320 14.89 -6.26 -7.75
CA ILE A 320 15.44 -5.81 -9.04
C ILE A 320 14.29 -5.27 -9.88
N TYR A 321 14.30 -3.98 -10.15
CA TYR A 321 13.31 -3.32 -10.99
C TYR A 321 14.01 -2.53 -12.09
N ARG A 322 13.62 -2.77 -13.36
CA ARG A 322 14.26 -2.17 -14.55
C ARG A 322 15.80 -2.31 -14.55
N GLY A 323 16.31 -3.44 -14.06
CA GLY A 323 17.75 -3.72 -14.00
C GLY A 323 18.49 -3.02 -12.85
N VAL A 324 17.79 -2.23 -12.02
CA VAL A 324 18.34 -1.57 -10.84
C VAL A 324 17.98 -2.38 -9.60
N GLN A 325 18.99 -2.66 -8.77
CA GLN A 325 18.79 -3.31 -7.48
C GLN A 325 18.37 -2.26 -6.43
N HIS A 326 17.29 -2.54 -5.72
CA HIS A 326 16.78 -1.73 -4.62
C HIS A 326 16.84 -2.50 -3.29
N ASP A 327 17.42 -1.85 -2.29
CA ASP A 327 17.64 -2.45 -0.97
C ASP A 327 16.76 -1.77 0.08
N PHE A 328 16.09 -2.58 0.89
CA PHE A 328 15.17 -2.11 1.93
C PHE A 328 15.46 -2.78 3.28
N PRO A 329 16.66 -2.57 3.86
CA PRO A 329 17.11 -3.29 5.06
C PRO A 329 16.19 -3.06 6.28
N ASN A 330 15.45 -1.95 6.29
CA ASN A 330 14.54 -1.57 7.36
C ASN A 330 13.07 -1.90 7.06
N VAL A 331 12.79 -2.74 6.06
CA VAL A 331 11.44 -3.21 5.74
C VAL A 331 11.38 -4.73 5.92
N SER A 332 10.34 -5.21 6.59
CA SER A 332 10.00 -6.62 6.69
C SER A 332 8.61 -6.86 6.13
N PHE A 333 8.37 -8.05 5.60
CA PHE A 333 7.06 -8.42 5.07
C PHE A 333 6.73 -9.89 5.28
N LYS A 334 5.44 -10.21 5.15
CA LYS A 334 4.92 -11.57 5.08
C LYS A 334 3.74 -11.62 4.13
N SER A 335 3.75 -12.58 3.22
CA SER A 335 2.64 -12.85 2.31
C SER A 335 1.81 -14.03 2.81
N MET A 336 0.51 -13.95 2.63
CA MET A 336 -0.47 -14.95 3.03
C MET A 336 -1.38 -15.26 1.84
N PRO A 337 -1.63 -16.54 1.52
CA PRO A 337 -2.53 -16.90 0.45
C PRO A 337 -3.98 -16.52 0.83
N LEU A 338 -4.72 -16.04 -0.16
CA LEU A 338 -6.16 -15.77 -0.07
C LEU A 338 -7.00 -17.04 -0.22
N ASN A 339 -6.45 -18.09 -0.85
CA ASN A 339 -7.08 -19.39 -0.88
C ASN A 339 -6.33 -20.29 0.10
N LEU A 340 -6.95 -20.58 1.24
CA LEU A 340 -6.57 -21.73 2.06
C LEU A 340 -7.27 -22.94 1.43
N ASP A 341 -6.60 -24.09 1.34
CA ASP A 341 -7.01 -25.29 0.58
C ASP A 341 -8.32 -25.99 1.07
N ASP A 342 -9.36 -25.25 1.46
CA ASP A 342 -10.68 -25.77 1.79
C ASP A 342 -11.57 -25.82 0.53
N PRO A 343 -11.85 -27.02 -0.02
CA PRO A 343 -12.70 -27.17 -1.20
C PRO A 343 -14.18 -26.79 -0.95
N ASN A 344 -14.59 -26.56 0.30
CA ASN A 344 -15.96 -26.23 0.66
C ASN A 344 -16.15 -24.78 1.15
N GLN A 345 -15.09 -24.03 1.46
CA GLN A 345 -15.22 -22.68 2.01
C GLN A 345 -14.14 -21.68 1.55
N GLN A 346 -14.67 -20.64 0.89
CA GLN A 346 -14.17 -19.27 0.74
C GLN A 346 -13.17 -19.01 -0.41
N GLN A 347 -13.67 -18.29 -1.42
CA GLN A 347 -12.89 -17.45 -2.35
C GLN A 347 -12.07 -16.36 -1.63
N HIS A 348 -12.18 -16.25 -0.31
CA HIS A 348 -11.60 -15.20 0.51
C HIS A 348 -10.68 -15.81 1.57
N GLY A 349 -9.54 -15.15 1.78
CA GLY A 349 -8.56 -15.58 2.77
C GLY A 349 -9.03 -15.39 4.20
N PRO A 350 -8.26 -15.87 5.19
CA PRO A 350 -8.57 -15.65 6.59
C PRO A 350 -8.59 -14.16 6.90
N ASN A 351 -9.53 -13.74 7.74
CA ASN A 351 -9.59 -12.36 8.20
C ASN A 351 -8.28 -11.96 8.89
N ILE A 352 -7.78 -10.79 8.55
CA ILE A 352 -6.49 -10.30 9.05
C ILE A 352 -6.75 -9.37 10.21
N TYR A 353 -5.95 -9.55 11.26
CA TYR A 353 -5.96 -8.68 12.42
C TYR A 353 -4.56 -8.08 12.54
N ILE A 354 -4.46 -6.77 12.37
CA ILE A 354 -3.22 -6.05 12.60
C ILE A 354 -3.14 -5.74 14.09
N HIS A 355 -2.25 -6.43 14.79
CA HIS A 355 -1.94 -6.21 16.19
C HIS A 355 -0.51 -5.66 16.35
N CYS A 356 -0.26 -4.83 17.36
CA CYS A 356 1.11 -4.41 17.72
C CYS A 356 1.99 -3.76 16.64
N ILE A 357 1.46 -3.36 15.48
CA ILE A 357 2.19 -2.61 14.46
C ILE A 357 1.59 -1.22 14.33
N GLY A 358 2.31 -0.24 14.88
CA GLY A 358 1.98 1.16 14.73
C GLY A 358 0.63 1.56 15.34
N VAL A 359 0.09 2.69 14.85
CA VAL A 359 -1.14 3.32 15.35
C VAL A 359 -2.43 2.59 15.00
N ILE A 360 -2.38 1.63 14.07
CA ILE A 360 -3.56 0.86 13.62
C ILE A 360 -3.73 -0.47 14.35
N ASN A 361 -3.16 -0.58 15.55
CA ASN A 361 -3.31 -1.74 16.40
C ASN A 361 -4.80 -2.07 16.65
N GLY A 362 -5.18 -3.33 16.44
CA GLY A 362 -6.55 -3.82 16.56
C GLY A 362 -7.39 -3.70 15.28
N PHE A 363 -6.86 -3.12 14.19
CA PHE A 363 -7.59 -3.06 12.93
C PHE A 363 -7.79 -4.46 12.34
N ARG A 364 -9.04 -4.78 12.01
CA ARG A 364 -9.42 -6.04 11.37
C ARG A 364 -9.85 -5.80 9.93
N VAL A 365 -9.27 -6.59 9.02
CA VAL A 365 -9.71 -6.72 7.64
C VAL A 365 -10.57 -7.97 7.51
N ASP A 366 -11.83 -7.76 7.18
CA ASP A 366 -12.82 -8.78 6.82
C ASP A 366 -12.76 -9.03 5.31
N LEU A 367 -12.00 -10.05 4.90
CA LEU A 367 -11.73 -10.33 3.48
C LEU A 367 -12.96 -10.85 2.74
N SER A 368 -13.94 -11.44 3.44
CA SER A 368 -15.21 -11.87 2.84
C SER A 368 -16.09 -10.71 2.36
N LYS A 369 -15.73 -9.47 2.68
CA LYS A 369 -16.39 -8.25 2.21
C LYS A 369 -15.65 -7.56 1.07
N ILE A 370 -14.51 -8.12 0.64
CA ILE A 370 -13.71 -7.59 -0.46
C ILE A 370 -13.98 -8.45 -1.70
N PRO A 371 -14.51 -7.89 -2.81
CA PRO A 371 -14.80 -8.67 -4.01
C PRO A 371 -13.52 -9.24 -4.64
N MET A 372 -13.60 -10.45 -5.18
CA MET A 372 -12.45 -11.19 -5.73
C MET A 372 -12.47 -11.34 -7.26
N ASP A 373 -13.65 -11.27 -7.87
CA ASP A 373 -13.94 -11.64 -9.27
C ASP A 373 -15.01 -10.77 -9.96
#